data_AF-A0A6C0H3W0-F1
#
_entry.id   AF-A0A6C0H3W0-F1
#
_cell.length_a   1.000
_cell.length_b   1.000
_cell.length_c   1.000
_cell.angle_alpha   90.00
_cell.angle_beta   90.00
_cell.angle_gamma   90.00
#
_symmetry.space_group_name_H-M   'P 1'
#
loop_
_entity.id
_entity.type
_entity.pdbx_description
1 polymer ?
#
loop_
_entity_poly.entity_id
_entity_poly.type
_entity_poly.pdbx_seq_one_letter_code
_entity_poly.pdbx_strand_id
1 'polypeptide(L)'
;MSTEQLNRCDILLETYNTSILDSADEKLKKSLLEEAKKCAIKGGRPRNVLAKLIINHTENKKPVVTSIAGPYTLTVHWNEKFKKLIYIFGEQHSTETDCDDEFDDVVVDDVDDDVVDKRFVGKYLYTLIKNTDVFIDFYVELNGFKGEKYETLFSDSIDRNLNIMFLGKYFQECIQKSTRDTKEDCNLSRSHYFDIRSSEGIKLNDVSLFNKDLHTLLPTLMKNNLRDHTLKQNIDIFLDFFNRDHVRDIFEANNEVEDFSGFLTFWFSQIDQFDFLMKKINRSTIDVREIIKSYVKEEIKIRILEIPAEDGLYWSDYDKIFKKIHKKYYNEQTSSYDFRGDITKEENIELLYDLIKIHDYFILINSLIPDGYLLARVFKEFNTEDLEKRRPTDEPKNPHNIIIYAGDAHANRYRKFLEEKLDFKLLEQAGVPWRIARTFTGKFKNCIEMKTVKQPFFSNYPEFEVDWLTSKPPNLPKNTETEWEEKTADDGKVYYEKEGMQISKPPPDYYMSSKIKKNPYSVWKEAVNDGELYYQHNIMEKIKQKHLPFDFYISVDPEYREIQRSESGETEDSMDF
;
A
#
# COMPACT_ATOMS: atom_id res chain seq x y z
N MET A 1 5.79 -45.99 4.20
CA MET A 1 5.57 -44.76 4.98
C MET A 1 4.28 -44.90 5.74
N SER A 2 4.18 -44.37 6.95
CA SER A 2 2.89 -44.27 7.65
C SER A 2 1.96 -43.28 6.91
N THR A 3 0.66 -43.35 7.17
CA THR A 3 -0.33 -42.37 6.65
C THR A 3 0.05 -40.94 7.02
N GLU A 4 0.56 -40.73 8.23
CA GLU A 4 1.04 -39.43 8.70
C GLU A 4 2.22 -38.91 7.86
N GLN A 5 3.20 -39.77 7.57
CA GLN A 5 4.34 -39.41 6.73
C GLN A 5 3.92 -39.05 5.29
N LEU A 6 2.94 -39.77 4.73
CA LEU A 6 2.40 -39.45 3.39
C LEU A 6 1.73 -38.07 3.38
N ASN A 7 0.90 -37.80 4.39
CA ASN A 7 0.24 -36.51 4.53
C ASN A 7 1.24 -35.34 4.63
N ARG A 8 2.35 -35.53 5.36
CA ARG A 8 3.43 -34.53 5.45
C ARG A 8 4.09 -34.26 4.10
N CYS A 9 4.35 -35.30 3.31
CA CYS A 9 4.87 -35.10 1.95
C CYS A 9 3.87 -34.36 1.07
N ASP A 10 2.58 -34.66 1.16
CA ASP A 10 1.56 -33.95 0.37
C ASP A 10 1.51 -32.46 0.74
N ILE A 11 1.54 -32.13 2.04
CA ILE A 11 1.62 -30.74 2.53
C ILE A 11 2.92 -30.08 2.06
N LEU A 12 4.05 -30.79 2.08
CA LEU A 12 5.33 -30.26 1.59
C LEU A 12 5.24 -29.87 0.12
N LEU A 13 4.66 -30.75 -0.70
CA LEU A 13 4.53 -30.58 -2.15
C LEU A 13 3.48 -29.51 -2.51
N GLU A 14 2.50 -29.27 -1.64
CA GLU A 14 1.49 -28.22 -1.81
C GLU A 14 2.03 -26.85 -1.41
N THR A 15 2.59 -26.75 -0.21
CA THR A 15 2.90 -25.47 0.46
C THR A 15 4.33 -25.01 0.27
N TYR A 16 5.23 -25.92 -0.10
CA TYR A 16 6.68 -25.68 -0.17
C TYR A 16 7.22 -25.06 1.14
N ASN A 17 6.68 -25.49 2.27
CA ASN A 17 7.15 -25.08 3.60
C ASN A 17 7.82 -26.28 4.29
N THR A 18 9.12 -26.19 4.55
CA THR A 18 9.89 -27.30 5.12
C THR A 18 9.81 -27.42 6.64
N SER A 19 9.30 -26.41 7.37
CA SER A 19 9.16 -26.50 8.84
C SER A 19 8.20 -27.61 9.29
N ILE A 20 7.35 -28.11 8.40
CA ILE A 20 6.56 -29.33 8.66
C ILE A 20 7.43 -30.58 8.87
N LEU A 21 8.71 -30.52 8.52
CA LEU A 21 9.69 -31.57 8.77
C LEU A 21 10.27 -31.50 10.17
N ASP A 22 10.07 -30.42 10.95
CA ASP A 22 10.62 -30.30 12.30
C ASP A 22 10.13 -31.42 13.22
N SER A 23 8.86 -31.80 13.09
CA SER A 23 8.24 -32.92 13.81
C SER A 23 8.28 -34.27 13.07
N ALA A 24 8.95 -34.36 11.91
CA ALA A 24 9.16 -35.63 11.23
C ALA A 24 10.21 -36.49 11.95
N ASP A 25 10.20 -37.81 11.73
CA ASP A 25 11.24 -38.68 12.26
C ASP A 25 12.58 -38.48 11.54
N GLU A 26 13.69 -38.66 12.26
CA GLU A 26 15.05 -38.44 11.73
C GLU A 26 15.38 -39.27 10.48
N LYS A 27 14.80 -40.46 10.34
CA LYS A 27 15.00 -41.30 9.16
C LYS A 27 14.38 -40.66 7.92
N LEU A 28 13.18 -40.10 8.03
CA LEU A 28 12.53 -39.35 6.95
C LEU A 28 13.32 -38.08 6.61
N LYS A 29 13.69 -37.26 7.61
CA LYS A 29 14.48 -36.02 7.40
C LYS A 29 15.77 -36.31 6.62
N LYS A 30 16.54 -37.30 7.07
CA LYS A 30 17.79 -37.71 6.42
C LYS A 30 17.57 -38.20 4.99
N SER A 31 16.54 -39.02 4.75
CA SER A 31 16.22 -39.54 3.42
C SER A 31 15.86 -38.42 2.43
N LEU A 32 15.05 -37.45 2.87
CA LEU A 32 14.69 -36.28 2.07
C LEU A 32 15.90 -35.39 1.77
N LEU A 33 16.76 -35.15 2.77
CA LEU A 33 17.98 -34.36 2.59
C LEU A 33 18.96 -35.03 1.60
N GLU A 34 19.16 -36.34 1.72
CA GLU A 34 20.01 -37.10 0.79
C GLU A 34 19.49 -37.02 -0.66
N GLU A 35 18.17 -37.13 -0.86
CA GLU A 35 17.59 -37.00 -2.21
C GLU A 35 17.65 -35.56 -2.72
N ALA A 36 17.39 -34.57 -1.87
CA ALA A 36 17.51 -33.16 -2.21
C ALA A 36 18.93 -32.81 -2.70
N LYS A 37 19.97 -33.29 -2.00
CA LYS A 37 21.37 -33.15 -2.40
C LYS A 37 21.68 -33.80 -3.75
N LYS A 38 21.13 -35.00 -4.00
CA LYS A 38 21.29 -35.67 -5.31
C LYS A 38 20.61 -34.90 -6.44
N CYS A 39 19.46 -34.27 -6.17
CA CYS A 39 18.76 -33.42 -7.13
C CYS A 39 19.54 -32.14 -7.44
N ALA A 40 20.13 -31.49 -6.44
CA ALA A 40 20.91 -30.27 -6.63
C ALA A 40 22.16 -30.47 -7.52
N ILE A 41 22.84 -31.62 -7.43
CA ILE A 41 24.06 -31.91 -8.20
C ILE A 41 23.76 -32.21 -9.67
N LYS A 42 22.65 -32.90 -9.94
CA LYS A 42 22.26 -33.34 -11.29
C LYS A 42 21.27 -32.35 -11.88
N GLY A 43 21.78 -31.21 -12.33
CA GLY A 43 20.98 -30.20 -13.04
C GLY A 43 20.05 -30.85 -14.09
N GLY A 44 18.80 -30.38 -14.14
CA GLY A 44 17.77 -30.92 -15.05
C GLY A 44 16.82 -31.95 -14.43
N ARG A 45 16.86 -32.20 -13.11
CA ARG A 45 15.84 -32.99 -12.42
C ARG A 45 14.58 -32.17 -12.09
N PRO A 46 13.40 -32.82 -12.01
CA PRO A 46 12.21 -32.17 -11.49
C PRO A 46 12.44 -31.77 -10.03
N ARG A 47 11.96 -30.58 -9.65
CA ARG A 47 11.89 -30.07 -8.27
C ARG A 47 13.17 -29.47 -7.64
N ASN A 48 13.93 -28.68 -8.40
CA ASN A 48 15.16 -28.03 -7.90
C ASN A 48 14.92 -27.03 -6.77
N VAL A 49 13.83 -26.26 -6.83
CA VAL A 49 13.46 -25.29 -5.78
C VAL A 49 13.16 -26.04 -4.48
N LEU A 50 12.29 -27.04 -4.51
CA LEU A 50 11.96 -27.81 -3.31
C LEU A 50 13.20 -28.49 -2.71
N ALA A 51 14.08 -29.04 -3.55
CA ALA A 51 15.35 -29.61 -3.09
C ALA A 51 16.22 -28.56 -2.38
N LYS A 52 16.34 -27.35 -2.94
CA LYS A 52 17.09 -26.26 -2.31
C LYS A 52 16.47 -25.83 -0.98
N LEU A 53 15.14 -25.75 -0.89
CA LEU A 53 14.45 -25.43 0.36
C LEU A 53 14.73 -26.48 1.46
N ILE A 54 14.72 -27.77 1.13
CA ILE A 54 15.04 -28.86 2.08
C ILE A 54 16.50 -28.78 2.55
N ILE A 55 17.44 -28.47 1.64
CA ILE A 55 18.85 -28.25 1.99
C ILE A 55 18.96 -27.05 2.93
N ASN A 56 18.32 -25.93 2.59
CA ASN A 56 18.34 -24.72 3.40
C ASN A 56 17.77 -24.93 4.80
N HIS A 57 16.73 -25.76 4.94
CA HIS A 57 16.14 -26.12 6.23
C HIS A 57 17.16 -26.75 7.20
N THR A 58 18.12 -27.51 6.68
CA THR A 58 19.14 -28.20 7.51
C THR A 58 20.44 -27.42 7.63
N GLU A 59 20.86 -26.75 6.56
CA GLU A 59 22.22 -26.22 6.42
C GLU A 59 22.30 -24.70 6.58
N ASN A 60 21.23 -23.96 6.27
CA ASN A 60 21.26 -22.51 6.24
C ASN A 60 20.60 -21.89 7.46
N LYS A 61 21.13 -20.73 7.86
CA LYS A 61 20.58 -19.92 8.93
C LYS A 61 19.84 -18.74 8.30
N LYS A 62 18.52 -18.79 8.35
CA LYS A 62 17.66 -17.63 8.12
C LYS A 62 18.04 -16.49 9.09
N PRO A 63 17.88 -15.21 8.70
CA PRO A 63 18.24 -14.09 9.56
C PRO A 63 17.38 -14.05 10.82
N VAL A 64 18.02 -13.76 11.95
CA VAL A 64 17.39 -13.48 13.24
C VAL A 64 17.88 -12.11 13.69
N VAL A 65 16.96 -11.22 14.04
CA VAL A 65 17.26 -9.83 14.42
C VAL A 65 16.47 -9.44 15.65
N THR A 66 16.99 -8.52 16.47
CA THR A 66 16.27 -8.00 17.64
C THR A 66 15.22 -6.95 17.26
N SER A 67 15.48 -6.22 16.18
CA SER A 67 14.60 -5.20 15.62
C SER A 67 14.72 -5.14 14.09
N ILE A 68 13.71 -4.55 13.45
CA ILE A 68 13.71 -4.23 12.00
C ILE A 68 13.40 -2.74 11.83
N ALA A 69 14.29 -2.04 11.12
CA ALA A 69 14.19 -0.63 10.77
C ALA A 69 13.38 -0.43 9.48
N GLY A 70 12.52 0.59 9.47
CA GLY A 70 11.64 0.95 8.35
C GLY A 70 10.15 0.79 8.67
N PRO A 71 9.64 -0.43 8.93
CA PRO A 71 8.23 -0.63 9.20
C PRO A 71 7.82 -0.10 10.58
N TYR A 72 6.55 0.27 10.69
CA TYR A 72 5.91 0.76 11.90
C TYR A 72 5.02 -0.31 12.56
N THR A 73 4.41 -1.19 11.76
CA THR A 73 3.63 -2.33 12.25
C THR A 73 4.04 -3.63 11.56
N LEU A 74 3.97 -4.74 12.29
CA LEU A 74 4.07 -6.08 11.74
C LEU A 74 3.02 -6.99 12.38
N THR A 75 2.34 -7.78 11.56
CA THR A 75 1.38 -8.80 12.02
C THR A 75 1.57 -10.10 11.29
N VAL A 76 1.32 -11.22 11.96
CA VAL A 76 1.36 -12.58 11.40
C VAL A 76 -0.03 -13.18 11.44
N HIS A 77 -0.54 -13.60 10.28
CA HIS A 77 -1.89 -14.13 10.11
C HIS A 77 -1.86 -15.55 9.59
N TRP A 78 -2.74 -16.41 10.10
CA TRP A 78 -2.87 -17.79 9.66
C TRP A 78 -4.32 -18.16 9.38
N ASN A 79 -4.52 -18.95 8.32
CA ASN A 79 -5.79 -19.60 8.07
C ASN A 79 -5.59 -21.03 7.59
N GLU A 80 -6.25 -21.96 8.27
CA GLU A 80 -6.17 -23.39 8.03
C GLU A 80 -6.84 -23.80 6.71
N LYS A 81 -8.04 -23.25 6.40
CA LYS A 81 -8.78 -23.53 5.15
C LYS A 81 -7.93 -23.20 3.92
N PHE A 82 -7.22 -22.06 3.95
CA PHE A 82 -6.39 -21.63 2.82
C PHE A 82 -4.94 -22.12 2.90
N LYS A 83 -4.53 -22.67 4.05
CA LYS A 83 -3.14 -23.05 4.38
C LYS A 83 -2.15 -21.90 4.10
N LYS A 84 -2.50 -20.68 4.54
CA LYS A 84 -1.70 -19.47 4.27
C LYS A 84 -1.19 -18.86 5.57
N LEU A 85 0.12 -18.65 5.63
CA LEU A 85 0.81 -17.86 6.65
C LEU A 85 1.27 -16.54 6.03
N ILE A 86 0.76 -15.42 6.55
CA ILE A 86 0.92 -14.09 5.95
C ILE A 86 1.55 -13.14 6.96
N TYR A 87 2.74 -12.64 6.64
CA TYR A 87 3.38 -11.53 7.33
C TYR A 87 2.99 -10.22 6.64
N ILE A 88 2.51 -9.23 7.39
CA ILE A 88 2.09 -7.93 6.85
C ILE A 88 2.82 -6.80 7.57
N PHE A 89 3.72 -6.15 6.84
CA PHE A 89 4.44 -4.95 7.24
C PHE A 89 3.67 -3.70 6.81
N GLY A 90 3.48 -2.76 7.74
CA GLY A 90 2.95 -1.42 7.46
C GLY A 90 4.01 -0.35 7.70
N GLU A 91 4.29 0.48 6.70
CA GLU A 91 5.22 1.63 6.76
C GLU A 91 4.45 2.96 6.79
N GLN A 92 5.01 3.99 7.43
CA GLN A 92 4.47 5.36 7.40
C GLN A 92 4.93 6.18 6.17
N HIS A 93 5.54 5.54 5.17
CA HIS A 93 6.24 6.21 4.06
C HIS A 93 7.22 7.27 4.56
N SER A 94 8.07 6.88 5.51
CA SER A 94 9.10 7.75 6.08
C SER A 94 10.47 7.46 5.48
N THR A 95 11.33 8.47 5.50
CA THR A 95 12.77 8.34 5.24
C THR A 95 13.55 8.01 6.52
N GLU A 96 12.91 8.15 7.68
CA GLU A 96 13.53 8.00 9.00
C GLU A 96 13.48 6.54 9.45
N THR A 97 14.53 6.09 10.14
CA THR A 97 14.57 4.81 10.84
C THR A 97 14.89 5.07 12.31
N ASP A 98 13.86 5.19 13.16
CA ASP A 98 14.00 5.50 14.59
C ASP A 98 14.35 4.27 15.44
N CYS A 99 15.25 3.41 14.95
CA CYS A 99 15.79 2.34 15.78
C CYS A 99 16.89 2.94 16.65
N ASP A 100 16.67 2.97 17.96
CA ASP A 100 17.66 3.49 18.91
C ASP A 100 18.98 2.69 18.81
N ASP A 101 20.12 3.40 18.81
CA ASP A 101 21.48 2.80 18.76
C ASP A 101 21.81 1.96 20.02
N GLU A 102 20.97 1.96 21.06
CA GLU A 102 21.16 1.15 22.27
C GLU A 102 21.13 -0.38 22.01
N PHE A 103 20.83 -0.81 20.77
CA PHE A 103 21.01 -2.19 20.32
C PHE A 103 22.43 -2.49 19.78
N ASP A 104 23.33 -1.51 19.73
CA ASP A 104 24.72 -1.62 19.24
C ASP A 104 25.71 -2.15 20.29
N ASP A 105 25.27 -2.35 21.54
CA ASP A 105 26.12 -2.92 22.60
C ASP A 105 26.44 -4.42 22.42
N VAL A 106 25.96 -5.05 21.34
CA VAL A 106 26.60 -6.29 20.87
C VAL A 106 27.86 -5.90 20.12
N VAL A 107 28.90 -5.58 20.89
CA VAL A 107 30.28 -5.52 20.41
C VAL A 107 30.63 -6.90 19.87
N VAL A 108 30.34 -7.12 18.60
CA VAL A 108 30.92 -8.22 17.85
C VAL A 108 32.28 -7.67 17.41
N ASP A 109 33.34 -8.08 18.09
CA ASP A 109 34.72 -7.57 17.95
C ASP A 109 35.35 -7.75 16.55
N ASP A 110 34.59 -8.19 15.54
CA ASP A 110 35.03 -8.40 14.14
C ASP A 110 33.87 -8.18 13.15
N VAL A 111 33.16 -7.04 13.23
CA VAL A 111 32.04 -6.75 12.33
C VAL A 111 32.55 -6.14 11.02
N ASP A 112 32.62 -6.99 10.00
CA ASP A 112 32.42 -6.58 8.60
C ASP A 112 31.25 -5.57 8.53
N ASP A 113 31.38 -4.49 7.74
CA ASP A 113 30.34 -3.49 7.45
C ASP A 113 28.95 -4.10 7.09
N ASP A 114 28.89 -5.41 6.84
CA ASP A 114 27.71 -6.20 6.58
C ASP A 114 26.71 -6.39 7.75
N VAL A 115 27.06 -6.20 9.03
CA VAL A 115 26.13 -6.49 10.16
C VAL A 115 25.20 -5.33 10.50
N VAL A 116 25.68 -4.07 10.49
CA VAL A 116 24.86 -2.87 10.80
C VAL A 116 23.70 -2.72 9.80
N ASP A 117 23.92 -3.16 8.56
CA ASP A 117 22.98 -3.06 7.44
C ASP A 117 21.85 -4.13 7.51
N LYS A 118 21.99 -5.22 8.28
CA LYS A 118 20.97 -6.31 8.34
C LYS A 118 19.66 -5.90 9.03
N ARG A 119 19.65 -4.82 9.81
CA ARG A 119 18.45 -4.31 10.50
C ARG A 119 17.50 -3.59 9.55
N PHE A 120 18.01 -3.05 8.44
CA PHE A 120 17.18 -2.41 7.43
C PHE A 120 16.26 -3.46 6.78
N VAL A 121 14.96 -3.19 6.74
CA VAL A 121 13.97 -4.17 6.27
C VAL A 121 14.27 -4.71 4.86
N GLY A 122 14.82 -3.86 3.98
CA GLY A 122 15.26 -4.27 2.65
C GLY A 122 16.28 -5.40 2.66
N LYS A 123 17.40 -5.20 3.39
CA LYS A 123 18.46 -6.20 3.49
C LYS A 123 18.02 -7.42 4.31
N TYR A 124 17.23 -7.22 5.36
CA TYR A 124 16.65 -8.33 6.14
C TYR A 124 15.82 -9.26 5.25
N LEU A 125 14.83 -8.70 4.53
CA LEU A 125 13.94 -9.49 3.67
C LEU A 125 14.70 -10.12 2.51
N TYR A 126 15.67 -9.42 1.92
CA TYR A 126 16.50 -9.96 0.85
C TYR A 126 17.34 -11.15 1.34
N THR A 127 17.98 -10.99 2.50
CA THR A 127 18.74 -12.07 3.17
C THR A 127 17.84 -13.25 3.51
N LEU A 128 16.61 -12.98 3.98
CA LEU A 128 15.61 -14.02 4.25
C LEU A 128 15.28 -14.80 2.98
N ILE A 129 14.94 -14.13 1.88
CA ILE A 129 14.56 -14.79 0.61
C ILE A 129 15.70 -15.63 0.03
N LYS A 130 16.96 -15.18 0.15
CA LYS A 130 18.12 -15.94 -0.31
C LYS A 130 18.36 -17.23 0.49
N ASN A 131 18.07 -17.19 1.79
CA ASN A 131 18.40 -18.27 2.73
C ASN A 131 17.17 -19.03 3.24
N THR A 132 15.98 -18.74 2.70
CA THR A 132 14.72 -19.31 3.16
C THR A 132 14.66 -20.81 2.91
N ASP A 133 13.98 -21.51 3.81
CA ASP A 133 13.62 -22.91 3.71
C ASP A 133 12.12 -23.08 3.33
N VAL A 134 11.44 -22.00 3.00
CA VAL A 134 10.08 -21.99 2.46
C VAL A 134 10.00 -21.18 1.16
N PHE A 135 9.12 -21.55 0.24
CA PHE A 135 8.89 -20.73 -0.95
C PHE A 135 8.06 -19.49 -0.60
N ILE A 136 8.61 -18.29 -0.82
CA ILE A 136 7.99 -17.02 -0.40
C ILE A 136 7.31 -16.32 -1.58
N ASP A 137 6.03 -15.99 -1.45
CA ASP A 137 5.38 -15.00 -2.29
C ASP A 137 5.51 -13.62 -1.62
N PHE A 138 6.33 -12.75 -2.20
CA PHE A 138 6.63 -11.43 -1.68
C PHE A 138 5.88 -10.35 -2.48
N TYR A 139 5.06 -9.57 -1.80
CA TYR A 139 4.29 -8.48 -2.38
C TYR A 139 4.76 -7.15 -1.79
N VAL A 140 5.08 -6.20 -2.66
CA VAL A 140 5.58 -4.88 -2.28
C VAL A 140 4.82 -3.78 -3.01
N GLU A 141 4.50 -2.70 -2.29
CA GLU A 141 3.83 -1.52 -2.84
C GLU A 141 4.79 -0.70 -3.68
N LEU A 142 5.04 -1.20 -4.89
CA LEU A 142 5.78 -0.48 -5.93
C LEU A 142 4.86 -0.27 -7.11
N ASN A 143 5.12 0.83 -7.83
CA ASN A 143 4.50 1.09 -9.11
C ASN A 143 4.76 -0.08 -10.06
N GLY A 144 3.67 -0.62 -10.60
CA GLY A 144 3.74 -1.71 -11.53
C GLY A 144 4.30 -1.29 -12.86
N PHE A 145 5.04 -2.18 -13.49
CA PHE A 145 5.71 -1.91 -14.74
C PHE A 145 5.50 -3.06 -15.73
N LYS A 146 5.29 -2.71 -17.00
CA LYS A 146 5.19 -3.66 -18.12
C LYS A 146 6.31 -3.52 -19.16
N GLY A 147 7.14 -2.48 -19.08
CA GLY A 147 8.26 -2.31 -20.01
C GLY A 147 9.41 -3.30 -19.75
N GLU A 148 10.54 -3.08 -20.42
CA GLU A 148 11.69 -3.99 -20.37
C GLU A 148 12.54 -3.84 -19.10
N LYS A 149 12.71 -2.61 -18.59
CA LYS A 149 13.57 -2.30 -17.44
C LYS A 149 12.93 -1.36 -16.41
N TYR A 150 13.02 -1.73 -15.13
CA TYR A 150 12.57 -0.89 -14.00
C TYR A 150 13.49 0.31 -13.71
N GLU A 151 14.63 0.43 -14.41
CA GLU A 151 15.72 1.36 -14.09
C GLU A 151 15.28 2.83 -13.98
N THR A 152 14.28 3.27 -14.75
CA THR A 152 13.84 4.68 -14.79
C THR A 152 12.97 5.10 -13.60
N LEU A 153 12.31 4.17 -12.90
CA LEU A 153 11.40 4.53 -11.82
C LEU A 153 12.13 4.90 -10.52
N PHE A 154 13.33 4.36 -10.31
CA PHE A 154 14.11 4.58 -9.09
C PHE A 154 15.16 5.68 -9.24
N SER A 155 15.46 6.10 -10.48
CA SER A 155 16.52 7.06 -10.79
C SER A 155 16.07 8.51 -10.85
N ASP A 156 14.76 8.81 -10.96
CA ASP A 156 14.27 10.16 -11.30
C ASP A 156 13.15 10.72 -10.39
N SER A 157 12.55 9.95 -9.48
CA SER A 157 11.50 10.47 -8.59
C SER A 157 12.08 11.29 -7.43
N ILE A 158 11.26 12.21 -6.89
CA ILE A 158 11.52 12.98 -5.66
C ILE A 158 11.47 12.06 -4.42
N ASP A 159 10.85 10.88 -4.57
CA ASP A 159 10.57 9.90 -3.51
C ASP A 159 11.75 8.96 -3.19
N ARG A 160 12.96 9.24 -3.66
CA ARG A 160 14.10 8.30 -3.57
C ARG A 160 14.47 7.91 -2.15
N ASN A 161 14.10 8.74 -1.18
CA ASN A 161 14.50 8.58 0.19
C ASN A 161 13.51 7.75 1.01
N LEU A 162 12.34 7.40 0.45
CA LEU A 162 11.38 6.56 1.17
C LEU A 162 11.94 5.14 1.36
N ASN A 163 11.79 4.58 2.56
CA ASN A 163 12.28 3.23 2.88
C ASN A 163 11.71 2.17 1.93
N ILE A 164 10.44 2.30 1.53
CA ILE A 164 9.81 1.41 0.56
C ILE A 164 10.46 1.45 -0.83
N MET A 165 11.04 2.59 -1.25
CA MET A 165 11.76 2.69 -2.51
C MET A 165 13.13 2.00 -2.44
N PHE A 166 13.81 2.08 -1.29
CA PHE A 166 15.04 1.30 -1.05
C PHE A 166 14.77 -0.19 -1.06
N LEU A 167 13.68 -0.66 -0.44
CA LEU A 167 13.23 -2.04 -0.55
C LEU A 167 13.04 -2.45 -2.02
N GLY A 168 12.46 -1.58 -2.84
CA GLY A 168 12.33 -1.82 -4.28
C GLY A 168 13.64 -2.07 -5.01
N LYS A 169 14.73 -1.39 -4.63
CA LYS A 169 16.07 -1.59 -5.23
C LYS A 169 16.61 -3.00 -4.97
N TYR A 170 16.50 -3.52 -3.73
CA TYR A 170 16.96 -4.88 -3.39
C TYR A 170 16.22 -5.97 -4.19
N PHE A 171 14.95 -5.73 -4.51
CA PHE A 171 14.09 -6.72 -5.17
C PHE A 171 13.87 -6.46 -6.65
N GLN A 172 14.44 -5.39 -7.21
CA GLN A 172 14.24 -5.00 -8.61
C GLN A 172 14.54 -6.17 -9.56
N GLU A 173 15.66 -6.86 -9.35
CA GLU A 173 16.05 -8.00 -10.19
C GLU A 173 15.08 -9.18 -10.10
N CYS A 174 14.44 -9.38 -8.95
CA CYS A 174 13.46 -10.45 -8.72
C CYS A 174 12.05 -10.10 -9.20
N ILE A 175 11.76 -8.81 -9.39
CA ILE A 175 10.48 -8.34 -9.92
C ILE A 175 10.53 -8.26 -11.46
N GLN A 176 11.65 -7.78 -12.00
CA GLN A 176 11.82 -7.52 -13.42
C GLN A 176 11.83 -8.82 -14.24
N LYS A 177 10.98 -8.88 -15.28
CA LYS A 177 10.77 -10.09 -16.08
C LYS A 177 12.05 -10.60 -16.75
N SER A 178 12.93 -9.70 -17.19
CA SER A 178 14.16 -10.07 -17.91
C SER A 178 15.25 -10.68 -17.02
N THR A 179 15.18 -10.48 -15.70
CA THR A 179 16.24 -10.88 -14.74
C THR A 179 15.75 -11.91 -13.72
N ARG A 180 14.47 -11.89 -13.34
CA ARG A 180 13.95 -12.75 -12.27
C ARG A 180 14.06 -14.25 -12.51
N ASP A 181 14.17 -14.66 -13.77
CA ASP A 181 14.25 -16.08 -14.16
C ASP A 181 15.70 -16.55 -14.32
N THR A 182 16.67 -15.63 -14.35
CA THR A 182 18.11 -15.93 -14.51
C THR A 182 18.90 -15.72 -13.21
N LYS A 183 18.38 -14.93 -12.27
CA LYS A 183 19.01 -14.67 -10.98
C LYS A 183 18.69 -15.76 -9.97
N GLU A 184 19.72 -16.48 -9.53
CA GLU A 184 19.58 -17.59 -8.58
C GLU A 184 18.93 -17.17 -7.26
N ASP A 185 19.26 -15.98 -6.76
CA ASP A 185 18.72 -15.40 -5.52
C ASP A 185 17.19 -15.20 -5.56
N CYS A 186 16.58 -15.19 -6.76
CA CYS A 186 15.14 -15.04 -6.96
C CYS A 186 14.40 -16.37 -7.13
N ASN A 187 15.07 -17.51 -7.08
CA ASN A 187 14.45 -18.82 -7.36
C ASN A 187 13.62 -19.37 -6.20
N LEU A 188 13.86 -18.89 -4.97
CA LEU A 188 13.15 -19.32 -3.77
C LEU A 188 11.96 -18.41 -3.42
N SER A 189 11.65 -17.45 -4.29
CA SER A 189 10.51 -16.55 -4.11
C SER A 189 9.84 -16.15 -5.43
N ARG A 190 8.62 -15.61 -5.32
CA ARG A 190 7.98 -14.80 -6.36
C ARG A 190 7.76 -13.41 -5.82
N SER A 191 8.47 -12.44 -6.38
CA SER A 191 8.31 -11.03 -6.01
C SER A 191 7.29 -10.35 -6.94
N HIS A 192 6.43 -9.54 -6.35
CA HIS A 192 5.30 -8.89 -7.03
C HIS A 192 5.15 -7.45 -6.57
N TYR A 193 5.09 -6.53 -7.54
CA TYR A 193 4.48 -5.24 -7.31
C TYR A 193 2.96 -5.38 -7.23
N PHE A 194 2.30 -4.46 -6.53
CA PHE A 194 0.84 -4.41 -6.51
C PHE A 194 0.22 -3.03 -6.72
N ASP A 195 1.00 -1.94 -6.77
CA ASP A 195 0.43 -0.66 -7.17
C ASP A 195 0.24 -0.62 -8.69
N ILE A 196 -1.00 -0.77 -9.14
CA ILE A 196 -1.36 -0.84 -10.56
C ILE A 196 -1.94 0.47 -11.10
N ARG A 197 -1.98 1.53 -10.28
CA ARG A 197 -2.62 2.82 -10.63
C ARG A 197 -1.79 3.64 -11.61
N SER A 198 -0.50 3.36 -11.71
CA SER A 198 0.47 4.11 -12.52
C SER A 198 1.13 3.27 -13.63
N SER A 199 0.70 2.02 -13.79
CA SER A 199 1.45 1.08 -14.62
C SER A 199 1.36 1.35 -16.12
N GLU A 200 2.53 1.43 -16.75
CA GLU A 200 2.64 1.54 -18.20
C GLU A 200 1.95 0.36 -18.91
N GLY A 201 1.24 0.64 -20.00
CA GLY A 201 0.50 -0.36 -20.76
C GLY A 201 -0.71 -0.97 -20.04
N ILE A 202 -1.15 -0.40 -18.92
CA ILE A 202 -2.45 -0.71 -18.30
C ILE A 202 -3.43 0.41 -18.68
N LYS A 203 -4.60 0.04 -19.21
CA LYS A 203 -5.70 0.99 -19.38
C LYS A 203 -6.24 1.32 -17.98
N LEU A 204 -6.09 2.59 -17.60
CA LEU A 204 -6.58 3.12 -16.33
C LEU A 204 -8.05 3.56 -16.48
N ASN A 205 -8.78 3.60 -15.36
CA ASN A 205 -10.09 4.26 -15.30
C ASN A 205 -9.91 5.79 -15.22
N ASP A 206 -10.99 6.52 -15.38
CA ASP A 206 -10.97 7.99 -15.46
C ASP A 206 -10.43 8.59 -14.16
N VAL A 207 -10.84 8.07 -13.00
CA VAL A 207 -10.35 8.56 -11.70
C VAL A 207 -8.84 8.35 -11.51
N SER A 208 -8.29 7.22 -11.96
CA SER A 208 -6.84 7.00 -11.89
C SER A 208 -6.08 7.91 -12.85
N LEU A 209 -6.63 8.18 -14.04
CA LEU A 209 -6.07 9.17 -14.97
C LEU A 209 -6.10 10.58 -14.37
N PHE A 210 -7.23 10.97 -13.80
CA PHE A 210 -7.40 12.25 -13.12
C PHE A 210 -6.38 12.44 -12.01
N ASN A 211 -6.23 11.45 -11.12
CA ASN A 211 -5.26 11.52 -10.03
C ASN A 211 -3.82 11.59 -10.56
N LYS A 212 -3.48 10.81 -11.59
CA LYS A 212 -2.16 10.83 -12.21
C LYS A 212 -1.83 12.19 -12.82
N ASP A 213 -2.79 12.75 -13.56
CA ASP A 213 -2.64 14.05 -14.21
C ASP A 213 -2.49 15.15 -13.16
N LEU A 214 -3.33 15.15 -12.13
CA LEU A 214 -3.29 16.13 -11.06
C LEU A 214 -2.01 16.01 -10.22
N HIS A 215 -1.57 14.80 -9.90
CA HIS A 215 -0.29 14.57 -9.21
C HIS A 215 0.90 15.14 -10.01
N THR A 216 0.87 15.05 -11.34
CA THR A 216 1.89 15.65 -12.23
C THR A 216 1.76 17.18 -12.29
N LEU A 217 0.52 17.68 -12.23
CA LEU A 217 0.19 19.10 -12.35
C LEU A 217 0.55 19.92 -11.11
N LEU A 218 0.20 19.40 -9.93
CA LEU A 218 0.26 20.12 -8.66
C LEU A 218 1.65 20.72 -8.35
N PRO A 219 2.78 19.99 -8.48
CA PRO A 219 4.10 20.57 -8.25
C PRO A 219 4.39 21.77 -9.15
N THR A 220 3.97 21.71 -10.42
CA THR A 220 4.16 22.80 -11.39
C THR A 220 3.33 24.03 -11.00
N LEU A 221 2.06 23.83 -10.65
CA LEU A 221 1.17 24.91 -10.23
C LEU A 221 1.64 25.56 -8.91
N MET A 222 2.07 24.75 -7.95
CA MET A 222 2.60 25.23 -6.67
C MET A 222 3.87 26.07 -6.88
N LYS A 223 4.81 25.58 -7.70
CA LYS A 223 6.04 26.32 -8.04
C LYS A 223 5.74 27.65 -8.73
N ASN A 224 4.79 27.68 -9.65
CA ASN A 224 4.41 28.88 -10.37
C ASN A 224 3.73 29.90 -9.46
N ASN A 225 2.83 29.48 -8.58
CA ASN A 225 2.09 30.37 -7.68
C ASN A 225 2.95 31.21 -6.72
N LEU A 226 4.24 30.88 -6.56
CA LEU A 226 5.21 31.69 -5.85
C LEU A 226 5.68 32.92 -6.65
N ARG A 227 5.27 33.09 -7.91
CA ARG A 227 5.74 34.13 -8.84
C ARG A 227 4.57 34.86 -9.52
N ASP A 228 4.48 36.17 -9.35
CA ASP A 228 3.37 37.00 -9.87
C ASP A 228 3.20 36.95 -11.40
N HIS A 229 4.26 36.72 -12.16
CA HIS A 229 4.23 36.71 -13.63
C HIS A 229 3.68 35.40 -14.25
N THR A 230 3.27 34.42 -13.43
CA THR A 230 2.88 33.08 -13.89
C THR A 230 1.38 32.83 -13.95
N LEU A 231 0.54 33.77 -13.50
CA LEU A 231 -0.92 33.57 -13.45
C LEU A 231 -1.51 33.13 -14.79
N LYS A 232 -1.08 33.75 -15.89
CA LYS A 232 -1.50 33.36 -17.25
C LYS A 232 -1.11 31.93 -17.60
N GLN A 233 0.10 31.50 -17.21
CA GLN A 233 0.56 30.14 -17.45
C GLN A 233 -0.27 29.13 -16.66
N ASN A 234 -0.60 29.44 -15.40
CA ASN A 234 -1.46 28.58 -14.58
C ASN A 234 -2.87 28.46 -15.16
N ILE A 235 -3.44 29.56 -15.67
CA ILE A 235 -4.73 29.55 -16.36
C ILE A 235 -4.67 28.63 -17.60
N ASP A 236 -3.64 28.76 -18.44
CA ASP A 236 -3.49 27.89 -19.62
C ASP A 236 -3.31 26.41 -19.22
N ILE A 237 -2.58 26.13 -18.13
CA ILE A 237 -2.42 24.79 -17.56
C ILE A 237 -3.75 24.23 -17.04
N PHE A 238 -4.55 25.02 -16.32
CA PHE A 238 -5.87 24.60 -15.84
C PHE A 238 -6.81 24.33 -16.99
N LEU A 239 -6.83 25.20 -18.01
CA LEU A 239 -7.65 25.00 -19.20
C LEU A 239 -7.27 23.70 -19.92
N ASP A 240 -5.97 23.43 -20.09
CA ASP A 240 -5.53 22.15 -20.64
C ASP A 240 -6.02 20.96 -19.81
N PHE A 241 -5.89 21.02 -18.48
CA PHE A 241 -6.35 19.98 -17.57
C PHE A 241 -7.87 19.74 -17.66
N PHE A 242 -8.70 20.79 -17.55
CA PHE A 242 -10.16 20.65 -17.59
C PHE A 242 -10.71 20.26 -18.97
N ASN A 243 -9.95 20.49 -20.05
CA ASN A 243 -10.34 20.08 -21.39
C ASN A 243 -10.04 18.60 -21.69
N ARG A 244 -9.41 17.85 -20.79
CA ARG A 244 -9.17 16.41 -20.96
C ARG A 244 -10.47 15.64 -20.78
N ASP A 245 -10.72 14.68 -21.67
CA ASP A 245 -11.99 13.93 -21.71
C ASP A 245 -12.32 13.29 -20.36
N HIS A 246 -11.40 12.53 -19.76
CA HIS A 246 -11.62 11.88 -18.47
C HIS A 246 -11.85 12.86 -17.31
N VAL A 247 -11.29 14.08 -17.37
CA VAL A 247 -11.55 15.11 -16.36
C VAL A 247 -12.99 15.61 -16.52
N ARG A 248 -13.39 15.98 -17.75
CA ARG A 248 -14.76 16.39 -18.06
C ARG A 248 -15.76 15.31 -17.65
N ASP A 249 -15.52 14.06 -18.02
CA ASP A 249 -16.40 12.93 -17.72
C ASP A 249 -16.61 12.75 -16.20
N ILE A 250 -15.56 12.94 -15.39
CA ILE A 250 -15.68 12.93 -13.92
C ILE A 250 -16.53 14.10 -13.44
N PHE A 251 -16.27 15.32 -13.91
CA PHE A 251 -17.00 16.51 -13.46
C PHE A 251 -18.48 16.46 -13.87
N GLU A 252 -18.78 16.01 -15.08
CA GLU A 252 -20.15 15.80 -15.58
C GLU A 252 -20.85 14.72 -14.76
N ALA A 253 -20.23 13.54 -14.59
CA ALA A 253 -20.80 12.46 -13.81
C ALA A 253 -21.09 12.88 -12.35
N ASN A 254 -20.19 13.65 -11.73
CA ASN A 254 -20.42 14.16 -10.37
C ASN A 254 -21.46 15.29 -10.31
N ASN A 255 -21.61 16.08 -11.37
CA ASN A 255 -22.62 17.13 -11.43
C ASN A 255 -24.05 16.57 -11.61
N GLU A 256 -24.17 15.40 -12.26
CA GLU A 256 -25.44 14.66 -12.41
C GLU A 256 -25.85 13.90 -11.14
N VAL A 257 -24.95 13.75 -10.17
CA VAL A 257 -25.25 13.07 -8.91
C VAL A 257 -26.18 13.94 -8.06
N GLU A 258 -27.45 13.54 -8.00
CA GLU A 258 -28.47 14.19 -7.18
C GLU A 258 -28.34 13.84 -5.69
N ASP A 259 -27.87 12.63 -5.39
CA ASP A 259 -27.81 12.08 -4.03
C ASP A 259 -26.59 11.19 -3.77
N PHE A 260 -26.44 10.76 -2.52
CA PHE A 260 -25.36 9.89 -2.11
C PHE A 260 -25.32 8.53 -2.84
N SER A 261 -26.48 8.00 -3.25
CA SER A 261 -26.58 6.73 -3.97
C SER A 261 -26.02 6.83 -5.39
N GLY A 262 -26.32 7.93 -6.09
CA GLY A 262 -25.70 8.27 -7.37
C GLY A 262 -24.19 8.35 -7.26
N PHE A 263 -23.69 8.99 -6.20
CA PHE A 263 -22.24 9.11 -5.95
C PHE A 263 -21.57 7.75 -5.76
N LEU A 264 -22.18 6.86 -4.96
CA LEU A 264 -21.68 5.50 -4.78
C LEU A 264 -21.69 4.70 -6.09
N THR A 265 -22.74 4.85 -6.88
CA THR A 265 -22.88 4.18 -8.18
C THR A 265 -21.77 4.59 -9.12
N PHE A 266 -21.43 5.89 -9.17
CA PHE A 266 -20.28 6.39 -9.91
C PHE A 266 -18.99 5.68 -9.46
N TRP A 267 -18.66 5.67 -8.16
CA TRP A 267 -17.43 5.03 -7.67
C TRP A 267 -17.37 3.52 -7.89
N PHE A 268 -18.49 2.83 -7.73
CA PHE A 268 -18.56 1.40 -8.05
C PHE A 268 -18.29 1.15 -9.53
N SER A 269 -18.83 1.99 -10.42
CA SER A 269 -18.58 1.88 -11.85
C SER A 269 -17.10 2.09 -12.19
N GLN A 270 -16.41 3.03 -11.52
CA GLN A 270 -14.99 3.28 -11.75
C GLN A 270 -14.13 2.07 -11.39
N ILE A 271 -14.45 1.34 -10.32
CA ILE A 271 -13.76 0.07 -9.99
C ILE A 271 -14.09 -1.02 -11.01
N ASP A 272 -15.36 -1.17 -11.36
CA ASP A 272 -15.83 -2.21 -12.28
C ASP A 272 -15.28 -2.00 -13.71
N GLN A 273 -15.04 -0.75 -14.12
CA GLN A 273 -14.40 -0.38 -15.39
C GLN A 273 -12.87 -0.58 -15.42
N PHE A 274 -12.23 -0.82 -14.27
CA PHE A 274 -10.80 -1.10 -14.23
C PHE A 274 -10.54 -2.55 -14.67
N ASP A 275 -10.55 -2.78 -15.98
CA ASP A 275 -10.47 -4.10 -16.63
C ASP A 275 -9.34 -4.97 -16.10
N PHE A 276 -8.17 -4.37 -15.85
CA PHE A 276 -7.01 -5.11 -15.39
C PHE A 276 -7.21 -5.67 -13.97
N LEU A 277 -7.83 -4.91 -13.07
CA LEU A 277 -8.18 -5.34 -11.71
C LEU A 277 -9.23 -6.44 -11.76
N MET A 278 -10.33 -6.21 -12.48
CA MET A 278 -11.43 -7.16 -12.60
C MET A 278 -10.98 -8.49 -13.21
N LYS A 279 -10.07 -8.45 -14.19
CA LYS A 279 -9.44 -9.66 -14.74
C LYS A 279 -8.65 -10.45 -13.71
N LYS A 280 -8.07 -9.82 -12.69
CA LYS A 280 -7.33 -10.52 -11.62
C LYS A 280 -8.25 -11.07 -10.56
N ILE A 281 -9.24 -10.28 -10.13
CA ILE A 281 -10.31 -10.74 -9.23
C ILE A 281 -11.00 -11.97 -9.81
N ASN A 282 -11.32 -11.94 -11.11
CA ASN A 282 -11.93 -13.07 -11.81
C ASN A 282 -11.01 -14.31 -11.97
N ARG A 283 -9.74 -14.22 -11.59
CA ARG A 283 -8.79 -15.35 -11.56
C ARG A 283 -8.52 -15.88 -10.16
N SER A 284 -9.03 -15.22 -9.12
CA SER A 284 -9.04 -15.76 -7.77
C SER A 284 -10.02 -16.94 -7.68
N THR A 285 -9.88 -17.74 -6.63
CA THR A 285 -10.81 -18.84 -6.34
C THR A 285 -12.25 -18.32 -6.24
N ILE A 286 -13.22 -19.15 -6.66
CA ILE A 286 -14.64 -18.76 -6.75
C ILE A 286 -15.13 -18.20 -5.41
N ASP A 287 -14.81 -18.90 -4.32
CA ASP A 287 -15.23 -18.54 -2.96
C ASP A 287 -14.71 -17.17 -2.49
N VAL A 288 -13.55 -16.72 -2.98
CA VAL A 288 -12.91 -15.47 -2.50
C VAL A 288 -13.22 -14.29 -3.42
N ARG A 289 -13.54 -14.55 -4.69
CA ARG A 289 -13.78 -13.53 -5.71
C ARG A 289 -14.85 -12.52 -5.30
N GLU A 290 -16.04 -13.00 -4.92
CA GLU A 290 -17.15 -12.13 -4.58
C GLU A 290 -16.94 -11.44 -3.22
N ILE A 291 -16.21 -12.08 -2.30
CA ILE A 291 -15.80 -11.48 -1.03
C ILE A 291 -14.88 -10.28 -1.29
N ILE A 292 -13.90 -10.39 -2.20
CA ILE A 292 -13.03 -9.25 -2.56
C ILE A 292 -13.84 -8.11 -3.16
N LYS A 293 -14.75 -8.38 -4.11
CA LYS A 293 -15.58 -7.33 -4.73
C LYS A 293 -16.46 -6.63 -3.69
N SER A 294 -17.15 -7.39 -2.85
CA SER A 294 -18.00 -6.84 -1.79
C SER A 294 -17.17 -5.98 -0.84
N TYR A 295 -16.01 -6.49 -0.40
CA TYR A 295 -15.14 -5.78 0.50
C TYR A 295 -14.63 -4.45 -0.07
N VAL A 296 -14.21 -4.42 -1.34
CA VAL A 296 -13.79 -3.17 -1.99
C VAL A 296 -14.95 -2.16 -2.04
N LYS A 297 -16.16 -2.60 -2.40
CA LYS A 297 -17.35 -1.73 -2.43
C LYS A 297 -17.77 -1.24 -1.04
N GLU A 298 -17.66 -2.07 -0.02
CA GLU A 298 -17.89 -1.71 1.38
C GLU A 298 -16.86 -0.67 1.86
N GLU A 299 -15.57 -0.85 1.57
CA GLU A 299 -14.56 0.14 1.91
C GLU A 299 -14.78 1.47 1.18
N ILE A 300 -15.19 1.47 -0.09
CA ILE A 300 -15.58 2.71 -0.80
C ILE A 300 -16.67 3.44 -0.02
N LYS A 301 -17.73 2.73 0.38
CA LYS A 301 -18.84 3.31 1.15
C LYS A 301 -18.35 3.92 2.46
N ILE A 302 -17.50 3.20 3.19
CA ILE A 302 -16.89 3.69 4.44
C ILE A 302 -16.06 4.95 4.20
N ARG A 303 -15.22 4.98 3.15
CA ARG A 303 -14.36 6.15 2.88
C ARG A 303 -15.15 7.39 2.48
N ILE A 304 -16.28 7.22 1.80
CA ILE A 304 -17.14 8.34 1.41
C ILE A 304 -17.97 8.83 2.61
N LEU A 305 -18.41 7.94 3.51
CA LEU A 305 -19.28 8.30 4.65
C LEU A 305 -18.54 8.71 5.92
N GLU A 306 -17.51 7.97 6.30
CA GLU A 306 -16.98 7.96 7.67
C GLU A 306 -15.63 8.64 7.81
N ILE A 307 -14.92 8.84 6.70
CA ILE A 307 -13.63 9.50 6.72
C ILE A 307 -13.85 10.90 6.18
N PRO A 308 -14.15 11.88 7.05
CA PRO A 308 -13.85 13.24 6.66
C PRO A 308 -12.38 13.25 6.25
N ALA A 309 -12.03 13.95 5.18
CA ALA A 309 -10.61 14.10 4.85
C ALA A 309 -9.84 14.68 6.05
N GLU A 310 -8.51 14.63 6.04
CA GLU A 310 -7.69 15.07 7.18
C GLU A 310 -8.02 16.51 7.66
N ASP A 311 -8.69 17.30 6.83
CA ASP A 311 -9.18 18.65 7.10
C ASP A 311 -10.62 18.74 7.65
N GLY A 312 -11.31 17.61 7.85
CA GLY A 312 -12.67 17.55 8.38
C GLY A 312 -13.79 17.61 7.32
N LEU A 313 -13.47 17.55 6.03
CA LEU A 313 -14.46 17.70 4.96
C LEU A 313 -15.23 16.41 4.66
N TYR A 314 -16.55 16.54 4.54
CA TYR A 314 -17.45 15.45 4.14
C TYR A 314 -17.70 15.49 2.63
N TRP A 315 -18.27 14.41 2.09
CA TRP A 315 -18.74 14.34 0.69
C TRP A 315 -19.51 15.60 0.25
N SER A 316 -20.37 16.15 1.11
CA SER A 316 -21.16 17.35 0.80
C SER A 316 -20.31 18.59 0.53
N ASP A 317 -19.12 18.66 1.10
CA ASP A 317 -18.20 19.77 0.85
C ASP A 317 -17.45 19.58 -0.46
N TYR A 318 -17.08 18.33 -0.78
CA TYR A 318 -16.56 17.98 -2.10
C TYR A 318 -17.57 18.25 -3.21
N ASP A 319 -18.84 17.88 -3.03
CA ASP A 319 -19.91 18.18 -3.99
C ASP A 319 -20.02 19.69 -4.26
N LYS A 320 -19.93 20.53 -3.21
CA LYS A 320 -19.91 22.00 -3.38
C LYS A 320 -18.69 22.47 -4.16
N ILE A 321 -17.51 21.93 -3.86
CA ILE A 321 -16.27 22.28 -4.58
C ILE A 321 -16.39 21.86 -6.05
N PHE A 322 -16.85 20.64 -6.32
CA PHE A 322 -17.09 20.12 -7.67
C PHE A 322 -18.07 20.99 -8.44
N LYS A 323 -19.23 21.33 -7.86
CA LYS A 323 -20.24 22.18 -8.50
C LYS A 323 -19.74 23.61 -8.73
N LYS A 324 -18.94 24.15 -7.81
CA LYS A 324 -18.30 25.46 -7.96
C LYS A 324 -17.33 25.47 -9.14
N ILE A 325 -16.44 24.49 -9.23
CA ILE A 325 -15.52 24.33 -10.36
C ILE A 325 -16.32 24.08 -11.63
N HIS A 326 -17.26 23.14 -11.62
CA HIS A 326 -18.04 22.79 -12.80
C HIS A 326 -18.77 24.01 -13.39
N LYS A 327 -19.43 24.80 -12.53
CA LYS A 327 -20.10 26.03 -12.93
C LYS A 327 -19.14 27.04 -13.57
N LYS A 328 -17.96 27.24 -12.98
CA LYS A 328 -16.98 28.22 -13.47
C LYS A 328 -16.29 27.78 -14.77
N TYR A 329 -16.06 26.47 -14.95
CA TYR A 329 -15.22 25.96 -16.04
C TYR A 329 -16.01 25.38 -17.23
N TYR A 330 -17.21 24.84 -17.00
CA TYR A 330 -17.99 24.16 -18.05
C TYR A 330 -19.26 24.93 -18.44
N ASN A 331 -19.98 25.54 -17.49
CA ASN A 331 -21.19 26.29 -17.83
C ASN A 331 -20.89 27.66 -18.48
N GLU A 332 -19.73 28.26 -18.20
CA GLU A 332 -19.31 29.55 -18.78
C GLU A 332 -18.58 29.38 -20.13
N GLN A 333 -18.20 28.15 -20.50
CA GLN A 333 -17.48 27.85 -21.73
C GLN A 333 -18.31 28.01 -23.03
N THR A 334 -19.61 28.32 -22.95
CA THR A 334 -20.37 28.73 -24.14
C THR A 334 -19.89 30.05 -24.77
N SER A 335 -19.01 30.82 -24.11
CA SER A 335 -18.27 31.92 -24.76
C SER A 335 -16.77 31.87 -24.42
N SER A 336 -16.00 31.17 -25.23
CA SER A 336 -14.55 30.91 -25.10
C SER A 336 -13.61 32.13 -25.00
N TYR A 337 -14.14 33.36 -25.03
CA TYR A 337 -13.34 34.60 -25.07
C TYR A 337 -13.18 35.30 -23.72
N ASP A 338 -14.06 35.07 -22.73
CA ASP A 338 -14.09 35.87 -21.50
C ASP A 338 -13.22 35.29 -20.36
N PHE A 339 -13.00 33.98 -20.37
CA PHE A 339 -12.32 33.27 -19.27
C PHE A 339 -10.88 33.76 -19.01
N ARG A 340 -10.18 34.24 -20.05
CA ARG A 340 -8.80 34.76 -19.92
C ARG A 340 -8.71 36.15 -19.28
N GLY A 341 -9.83 36.85 -19.12
CA GLY A 341 -9.88 38.23 -18.60
C GLY A 341 -10.01 38.33 -17.08
N ASP A 342 -10.59 37.33 -16.41
CA ASP A 342 -11.26 37.56 -15.13
C ASP A 342 -10.75 36.76 -13.92
N ILE A 343 -9.84 35.79 -14.09
CA ILE A 343 -9.33 35.04 -12.93
C ILE A 343 -8.34 35.88 -12.13
N THR A 344 -8.71 36.23 -10.90
CA THR A 344 -7.79 36.90 -9.98
C THR A 344 -6.77 35.94 -9.39
N LYS A 345 -5.69 36.48 -8.82
CA LYS A 345 -4.67 35.67 -8.14
C LYS A 345 -5.29 34.85 -6.99
N GLU A 346 -6.21 35.46 -6.23
CA GLU A 346 -6.92 34.83 -5.13
C GLU A 346 -7.79 33.67 -5.60
N GLU A 347 -8.52 33.83 -6.71
CA GLU A 347 -9.34 32.78 -7.29
C GLU A 347 -8.51 31.62 -7.82
N ASN A 348 -7.37 31.89 -8.44
CA ASN A 348 -6.42 30.88 -8.91
C ASN A 348 -5.85 30.07 -7.73
N ILE A 349 -5.55 30.74 -6.61
CA ILE A 349 -5.07 30.07 -5.38
C ILE A 349 -6.19 29.23 -4.76
N GLU A 350 -7.41 29.77 -4.68
CA GLU A 350 -8.57 29.04 -4.18
C GLU A 350 -8.86 27.78 -5.01
N LEU A 351 -8.79 27.88 -6.35
CA LEU A 351 -8.92 26.74 -7.24
C LEU A 351 -7.85 25.67 -6.99
N LEU A 352 -6.58 26.08 -6.81
CA LEU A 352 -5.51 25.15 -6.50
C LEU A 352 -5.82 24.39 -5.19
N TYR A 353 -6.26 25.11 -4.15
CA TYR A 353 -6.65 24.47 -2.89
C TYR A 353 -7.82 23.51 -3.06
N ASP A 354 -8.83 23.90 -3.83
CA ASP A 354 -9.99 23.07 -4.14
C ASP A 354 -9.58 21.78 -4.89
N LEU A 355 -8.66 21.89 -5.85
CA LEU A 355 -8.12 20.74 -6.56
C LEU A 355 -7.26 19.82 -5.68
N ILE A 356 -6.44 20.37 -4.78
CA ILE A 356 -5.68 19.57 -3.80
C ILE A 356 -6.65 18.77 -2.92
N LYS A 357 -7.72 19.39 -2.44
CA LYS A 357 -8.74 18.68 -1.65
C LYS A 357 -9.39 17.55 -2.43
N ILE A 358 -9.79 17.81 -3.67
CA ILE A 358 -10.37 16.78 -4.56
C ILE A 358 -9.38 15.64 -4.78
N HIS A 359 -8.11 15.97 -5.06
CA HIS A 359 -7.04 15.00 -5.24
C HIS A 359 -6.91 14.09 -4.02
N ASP A 360 -6.79 14.66 -2.82
CA ASP A 360 -6.58 13.89 -1.60
C ASP A 360 -7.78 12.99 -1.29
N TYR A 361 -8.99 13.47 -1.55
CA TYR A 361 -10.19 12.66 -1.42
C TYR A 361 -10.23 11.50 -2.43
N PHE A 362 -9.89 11.78 -3.69
CA PHE A 362 -9.91 10.79 -4.75
C PHE A 362 -8.80 9.75 -4.57
N ILE A 363 -7.62 10.14 -4.10
CA ILE A 363 -6.51 9.21 -3.87
C ILE A 363 -6.86 8.18 -2.79
N LEU A 364 -7.59 8.60 -1.75
CA LEU A 364 -8.04 7.70 -0.67
C LEU A 364 -8.97 6.61 -1.18
N ILE A 365 -9.93 6.95 -2.04
CA ILE A 365 -10.85 5.96 -2.62
C ILE A 365 -10.14 5.13 -3.70
N ASN A 366 -9.37 5.79 -4.56
CA ASN A 366 -8.63 5.15 -5.66
C ASN A 366 -7.54 4.19 -5.16
N SER A 367 -7.05 4.38 -3.93
CA SER A 367 -6.13 3.44 -3.26
C SER A 367 -6.72 2.05 -3.01
N LEU A 368 -8.04 1.85 -3.16
CA LEU A 368 -8.66 0.53 -3.08
C LEU A 368 -8.43 -0.34 -4.34
N ILE A 369 -8.03 0.27 -5.46
CA ILE A 369 -7.65 -0.46 -6.68
C ILE A 369 -6.45 -1.38 -6.45
N PRO A 370 -5.28 -0.89 -5.97
CA PRO A 370 -4.15 -1.75 -5.68
C PRO A 370 -4.44 -2.73 -4.55
N ASP A 371 -5.32 -2.38 -3.59
CA ASP A 371 -5.74 -3.30 -2.53
C ASP A 371 -6.49 -4.51 -3.09
N GLY A 372 -7.53 -4.27 -3.90
CA GLY A 372 -8.29 -5.34 -4.56
C GLY A 372 -7.38 -6.19 -5.45
N TYR A 373 -6.40 -5.57 -6.11
CA TYR A 373 -5.42 -6.30 -6.92
C TYR A 373 -4.54 -7.20 -6.07
N LEU A 374 -3.98 -6.70 -4.96
CA LEU A 374 -3.16 -7.50 -4.06
C LEU A 374 -3.94 -8.69 -3.50
N LEU A 375 -5.13 -8.44 -2.95
CA LEU A 375 -6.00 -9.49 -2.42
C LEU A 375 -6.29 -10.55 -3.49
N ALA A 376 -6.61 -10.13 -4.72
CA ALA A 376 -6.83 -11.06 -5.81
C ALA A 376 -5.59 -11.93 -6.11
N ARG A 377 -4.38 -11.37 -5.98
CA ARG A 377 -3.11 -12.08 -6.23
C ARG A 377 -2.75 -13.05 -5.11
N VAL A 378 -2.97 -12.69 -3.84
CA VAL A 378 -2.75 -13.56 -2.68
C VAL A 378 -3.58 -14.84 -2.76
N PHE A 379 -4.80 -14.75 -3.30
CA PHE A 379 -5.71 -15.89 -3.47
C PHE A 379 -5.78 -16.42 -4.92
N LYS A 380 -4.77 -16.12 -5.74
CA LYS A 380 -4.70 -16.59 -7.12
C LYS A 380 -4.09 -17.98 -7.19
N GLU A 381 -4.69 -18.82 -8.01
CA GLU A 381 -4.08 -20.06 -8.50
C GLU A 381 -3.21 -19.75 -9.75
N PHE A 382 -1.93 -20.09 -9.69
CA PHE A 382 -1.01 -19.91 -10.80
C PHE A 382 -1.11 -21.12 -11.73
N ASN A 383 -1.18 -20.85 -13.04
CA ASN A 383 -1.12 -21.90 -14.04
C ASN A 383 0.34 -22.35 -14.16
N THR A 384 0.67 -23.48 -13.53
CA THR A 384 1.98 -24.12 -13.57
C THR A 384 2.13 -25.16 -14.70
N GLU A 385 1.06 -25.39 -15.46
CA GLU A 385 1.00 -26.37 -16.56
C GLU A 385 1.36 -25.73 -17.92
N ASP A 386 1.04 -24.44 -18.08
CA ASP A 386 1.35 -23.67 -19.29
C ASP A 386 2.84 -23.31 -19.35
N LEU A 387 3.61 -24.09 -20.11
CA LEU A 387 5.06 -23.96 -20.25
C LEU A 387 5.52 -22.57 -20.73
N GLU A 388 4.69 -21.83 -21.49
CA GLU A 388 5.05 -20.48 -21.95
C GLU A 388 4.90 -19.43 -20.84
N LYS A 389 4.02 -19.68 -19.88
CA LYS A 389 3.72 -18.76 -18.77
C LYS A 389 4.41 -19.14 -17.47
N ARG A 390 4.96 -20.35 -17.39
CA ARG A 390 5.65 -20.89 -16.23
C ARG A 390 7.07 -20.35 -16.17
N ARG A 391 7.53 -20.01 -14.97
CA ARG A 391 8.96 -19.83 -14.72
C ARG A 391 9.69 -21.17 -14.94
N PRO A 392 10.99 -21.17 -15.27
CA PRO A 392 11.76 -22.41 -15.43
C PRO A 392 11.92 -23.21 -14.12
N THR A 393 11.39 -22.69 -13.01
CA THR A 393 11.40 -23.25 -11.67
C THR A 393 10.17 -24.14 -11.39
N ASP A 394 10.29 -25.01 -10.38
CA ASP A 394 9.15 -25.64 -9.75
C ASP A 394 8.65 -24.79 -8.58
N GLU A 395 7.43 -24.28 -8.70
CA GLU A 395 6.85 -23.34 -7.75
C GLU A 395 5.49 -23.88 -7.29
N PRO A 396 5.05 -23.55 -6.06
CA PRO A 396 3.72 -23.92 -5.60
C PRO A 396 2.65 -23.23 -6.46
N LYS A 397 1.57 -23.98 -6.70
CA LYS A 397 0.42 -23.52 -7.48
C LYS A 397 -0.29 -22.33 -6.85
N ASN A 398 -0.36 -22.29 -5.52
CA ASN A 398 -0.96 -21.22 -4.74
C ASN A 398 0.09 -20.55 -3.84
N PRO A 399 -0.07 -19.26 -3.48
CA PRO A 399 0.74 -18.64 -2.44
C PRO A 399 0.43 -19.21 -1.06
N HIS A 400 1.43 -19.67 -0.32
CA HIS A 400 1.22 -20.25 1.02
C HIS A 400 2.03 -19.54 2.11
N ASN A 401 3.26 -19.13 1.81
CA ASN A 401 4.13 -18.39 2.71
C ASN A 401 4.29 -16.99 2.12
N ILE A 402 3.63 -16.00 2.72
CA ILE A 402 3.43 -14.70 2.09
C ILE A 402 4.05 -13.61 2.97
N ILE A 403 4.73 -12.67 2.31
CA ILE A 403 5.12 -11.40 2.91
C ILE A 403 4.47 -10.29 2.11
N ILE A 404 3.77 -9.39 2.79
CA ILE A 404 3.21 -8.15 2.23
C ILE A 404 3.94 -6.98 2.88
N TYR A 405 4.46 -6.07 2.06
CA TYR A 405 5.06 -4.82 2.49
C TYR A 405 4.36 -3.65 1.81
N ALA A 406 3.73 -2.79 2.60
CA ALA A 406 2.88 -1.70 2.13
C ALA A 406 2.89 -0.52 3.10
N GLY A 407 2.37 0.62 2.67
CA GLY A 407 1.95 1.69 3.57
C GLY A 407 0.95 1.17 4.61
N ASP A 408 0.99 1.69 5.85
CA ASP A 408 0.18 1.17 6.95
C ASP A 408 -1.34 1.30 6.68
N ALA A 409 -1.75 2.31 5.91
CA ALA A 409 -3.13 2.45 5.46
C ALA A 409 -3.62 1.25 4.63
N HIS A 410 -2.79 0.78 3.69
CA HIS A 410 -3.01 -0.42 2.89
C HIS A 410 -2.94 -1.68 3.76
N ALA A 411 -1.90 -1.80 4.58
CA ALA A 411 -1.71 -2.93 5.50
C ALA A 411 -2.92 -3.16 6.41
N ASN A 412 -3.50 -2.10 6.95
CA ASN A 412 -4.69 -2.18 7.81
C ASN A 412 -5.93 -2.71 7.07
N ARG A 413 -6.11 -2.36 5.79
CA ARG A 413 -7.20 -2.93 4.97
C ARG A 413 -6.97 -4.42 4.70
N TYR A 414 -5.73 -4.87 4.55
CA TYR A 414 -5.44 -6.28 4.38
C TYR A 414 -5.73 -7.07 5.65
N ARG A 415 -5.30 -6.56 6.82
CA ARG A 415 -5.60 -7.16 8.13
C ARG A 415 -7.10 -7.28 8.36
N LYS A 416 -7.84 -6.18 8.12
CA LYS A 416 -9.30 -6.14 8.21
C LYS A 416 -9.96 -7.17 7.30
N PHE A 417 -9.57 -7.24 6.02
CA PHE A 417 -10.10 -8.23 5.09
C PHE A 417 -9.83 -9.67 5.55
N LEU A 418 -8.60 -9.97 5.94
CA LEU A 418 -8.21 -11.32 6.35
C LEU A 418 -8.95 -11.77 7.61
N GLU A 419 -9.00 -10.93 8.64
CA GLU A 419 -9.65 -11.28 9.91
C GLU A 419 -11.19 -11.27 9.79
N GLU A 420 -11.79 -10.23 9.22
CA GLU A 420 -13.25 -10.03 9.25
C GLU A 420 -14.00 -10.74 8.13
N LYS A 421 -13.35 -11.02 6.99
CA LYS A 421 -14.01 -11.61 5.82
C LYS A 421 -13.60 -13.05 5.52
N LEU A 422 -12.45 -13.48 6.02
CA LEU A 422 -11.87 -14.80 5.72
C LEU A 422 -11.45 -15.60 6.97
N ASP A 423 -11.78 -15.12 8.16
CA ASP A 423 -11.50 -15.79 9.45
C ASP A 423 -10.02 -16.15 9.63
N PHE A 424 -9.10 -15.31 9.16
CA PHE A 424 -7.69 -15.45 9.52
C PHE A 424 -7.49 -15.13 10.99
N LYS A 425 -6.68 -15.94 11.66
CA LYS A 425 -6.28 -15.72 13.05
C LYS A 425 -5.02 -14.87 13.07
N LEU A 426 -5.07 -13.76 13.81
CA LEU A 426 -3.87 -13.01 14.20
C LEU A 426 -3.08 -13.87 15.19
N LEU A 427 -1.87 -14.29 14.80
CA LEU A 427 -0.99 -15.10 15.63
C LEU A 427 -0.08 -14.22 16.49
N GLU A 428 0.57 -13.24 15.85
CA GLU A 428 1.66 -12.46 16.42
C GLU A 428 1.62 -11.04 15.90
N GLN A 429 2.16 -10.11 16.68
CA GLN A 429 2.21 -8.70 16.35
C GLN A 429 3.44 -8.02 16.97
N ALA A 430 4.03 -7.09 16.22
CA ALA A 430 5.09 -6.18 16.68
C ALA A 430 4.83 -4.74 16.21
N GLY A 431 5.44 -3.78 16.89
CA GLY A 431 5.19 -2.35 16.68
C GLY A 431 3.88 -1.89 17.31
N VAL A 432 3.27 -0.86 16.75
CA VAL A 432 2.00 -0.33 17.29
C VAL A 432 0.85 -1.29 16.97
N PRO A 433 -0.09 -1.51 17.92
CA PRO A 433 -1.23 -2.35 17.64
C PRO A 433 -2.07 -1.77 16.49
N TRP A 434 -2.10 -2.48 15.36
CA TRP A 434 -2.75 -2.09 14.10
C TRP A 434 -4.20 -1.59 14.28
N ARG A 435 -4.96 -2.18 15.21
CA ARG A 435 -6.35 -1.80 15.52
C ARG A 435 -6.50 -0.38 16.10
N ILE A 436 -5.43 0.17 16.67
CA ILE A 436 -5.38 1.53 17.22
C ILE A 436 -4.34 2.40 16.51
N ALA A 437 -3.69 1.92 15.46
CA ALA A 437 -2.61 2.63 14.77
C ALA A 437 -3.05 4.04 14.31
N ARG A 438 -4.31 4.20 13.90
CA ARG A 438 -4.88 5.50 13.48
C ARG A 438 -5.14 6.47 14.61
N THR A 439 -5.38 5.97 15.82
CA THR A 439 -5.69 6.79 17.01
C THR A 439 -4.51 6.89 17.95
N PHE A 440 -3.37 6.29 17.60
CA PHE A 440 -2.16 6.31 18.40
C PHE A 440 -1.57 7.72 18.41
N THR A 441 -1.51 8.33 19.59
CA THR A 441 -0.97 9.68 19.79
C THR A 441 0.49 9.68 20.27
N GLY A 442 1.11 8.51 20.43
CA GLY A 442 2.52 8.41 20.83
C GLY A 442 3.45 8.74 19.68
N LYS A 443 4.75 8.94 19.97
CA LYS A 443 5.77 9.11 18.94
C LYS A 443 5.79 7.86 18.07
N PHE A 444 5.52 8.03 16.78
CA PHE A 444 5.70 6.97 15.79
C PHE A 444 7.19 6.61 15.74
N LYS A 445 7.51 5.32 15.82
CA LYS A 445 8.86 4.82 15.59
C LYS A 445 8.84 3.94 14.34
N ASN A 446 9.66 4.25 13.35
CA ASN A 446 9.88 3.41 12.18
C ASN A 446 10.85 2.26 12.50
N CYS A 447 10.55 1.56 13.60
CA CYS A 447 11.34 0.46 14.13
C CYS A 447 10.41 -0.49 14.88
N ILE A 448 10.43 -1.77 14.51
CA ILE A 448 9.68 -2.81 15.22
C ILE A 448 10.63 -3.70 16.03
N GLU A 449 10.31 -3.91 17.31
CA GLU A 449 10.97 -4.91 18.13
C GLU A 449 10.46 -6.31 17.78
N MET A 450 11.37 -7.24 17.54
CA MET A 450 11.04 -8.58 17.03
C MET A 450 10.89 -9.63 18.13
N LYS A 451 10.92 -9.24 19.41
CA LYS A 451 10.79 -10.17 20.56
C LYS A 451 9.45 -10.90 20.59
N THR A 452 8.39 -10.27 20.08
CA THR A 452 7.02 -10.79 20.09
C THR A 452 6.66 -11.60 18.84
N VAL A 453 7.55 -11.65 17.86
CA VAL A 453 7.37 -12.37 16.60
C VAL A 453 8.36 -13.53 16.56
N LYS A 454 7.88 -14.75 16.33
CA LYS A 454 8.73 -15.93 16.26
C LYS A 454 9.71 -15.81 15.11
N GLN A 455 10.97 -16.10 15.42
CA GLN A 455 12.07 -16.04 14.48
C GLN A 455 12.80 -17.38 14.38
N PRO A 456 13.53 -17.60 13.28
CA PRO A 456 13.46 -16.83 12.03
C PRO A 456 12.07 -16.92 11.39
N PHE A 457 11.74 -16.05 10.42
CA PHE A 457 10.43 -16.11 9.78
C PHE A 457 10.14 -17.49 9.19
N PHE A 458 8.86 -17.88 9.26
CA PHE A 458 8.37 -19.20 8.85
C PHE A 458 9.06 -20.38 9.57
N SER A 459 9.67 -20.17 10.75
CA SER A 459 10.22 -21.26 11.58
C SER A 459 9.16 -22.12 12.24
N ASN A 460 7.93 -21.61 12.35
CA ASN A 460 6.82 -22.33 12.94
C ASN A 460 5.66 -22.31 11.96
N TYR A 461 5.40 -23.44 11.33
CA TYR A 461 4.10 -23.66 10.71
C TYR A 461 3.10 -24.01 11.82
N PRO A 462 2.01 -23.26 12.00
CA PRO A 462 1.02 -23.56 13.03
C PRO A 462 0.63 -25.04 12.95
N GLU A 463 0.76 -25.76 14.07
CA GLU A 463 0.45 -27.18 14.09
C GLU A 463 -0.99 -27.37 13.63
N PHE A 464 -1.14 -28.28 12.68
CA PHE A 464 -2.42 -28.78 12.23
C PHE A 464 -3.04 -29.57 13.39
N GLU A 465 -3.82 -28.92 14.26
CA GLU A 465 -4.81 -29.62 15.09
C GLU A 465 -5.95 -30.11 14.19
N VAL A 466 -5.64 -30.94 13.20
CA VAL A 466 -6.66 -31.37 12.27
C VAL A 466 -7.19 -32.71 12.73
N ASP A 467 -8.39 -32.68 13.28
CA ASP A 467 -9.24 -33.85 13.45
C ASP A 467 -9.80 -34.29 12.08
N TRP A 468 -8.93 -34.83 11.22
CA TRP A 468 -9.24 -35.19 9.82
C TRP A 468 -10.36 -36.24 9.69
N LEU A 469 -10.75 -36.90 10.78
CA LEU A 469 -11.80 -37.91 10.79
C LEU A 469 -13.21 -37.33 10.96
N THR A 470 -13.35 -36.04 11.32
CA THR A 470 -14.66 -35.46 11.68
C THR A 470 -15.03 -34.20 10.92
N SER A 471 -14.08 -33.50 10.29
CA SER A 471 -14.39 -32.23 9.61
C SER A 471 -15.07 -32.45 8.25
N LYS A 472 -16.40 -32.50 8.24
CA LYS A 472 -17.17 -32.15 7.03
C LYS A 472 -16.84 -30.70 6.65
N PRO A 473 -16.75 -30.35 5.35
CA PRO A 473 -16.58 -28.96 4.95
C PRO A 473 -17.69 -28.12 5.58
N PRO A 474 -17.36 -26.99 6.25
CA PRO A 474 -18.38 -26.11 6.78
C PRO A 474 -19.28 -25.66 5.63
N ASN A 475 -20.60 -25.80 5.82
CA ASN A 475 -21.56 -25.17 4.91
C ASN A 475 -21.26 -23.67 4.93
N LEU A 476 -20.81 -23.13 3.81
CA LEU A 476 -20.70 -21.69 3.63
C LEU A 476 -22.07 -21.07 3.96
N PRO A 477 -22.12 -19.99 4.75
CA PRO A 477 -23.34 -19.22 4.88
C PRO A 477 -23.77 -18.83 3.46
N LYS A 478 -25.02 -19.14 3.08
CA LYS A 478 -25.59 -18.54 1.88
C LYS A 478 -25.60 -17.04 2.17
N ASN A 479 -24.92 -16.25 1.34
CA ASN A 479 -25.10 -14.81 1.29
C ASN A 479 -26.58 -14.52 0.99
N THR A 480 -27.38 -14.40 2.04
CA THR A 480 -28.62 -13.65 1.96
C THR A 480 -28.21 -12.19 2.03
N GLU A 481 -28.41 -11.45 0.95
CA GLU A 481 -28.33 -10.00 0.98
C GLU A 481 -29.35 -9.49 2.00
N THR A 482 -28.92 -9.33 3.25
CA THR A 482 -29.69 -8.61 4.26
C THR A 482 -29.34 -7.15 4.13
N GLU A 483 -30.35 -6.37 3.75
CA GLU A 483 -30.29 -4.91 3.65
C GLU A 483 -30.06 -4.29 5.03
N TRP A 484 -29.45 -3.10 5.06
CA TRP A 484 -29.33 -2.32 6.29
C TRP A 484 -30.70 -1.78 6.67
N GLU A 485 -31.17 -2.08 7.87
CA GLU A 485 -32.43 -1.52 8.38
C GLU A 485 -32.15 -0.17 9.04
N GLU A 486 -32.83 0.88 8.57
CA GLU A 486 -32.85 2.18 9.26
C GLU A 486 -33.70 2.04 10.53
N LYS A 487 -33.10 2.29 11.70
CA LYS A 487 -33.75 2.25 13.01
C LYS A 487 -33.61 3.60 13.70
N THR A 488 -34.51 3.88 14.63
CA THR A 488 -34.47 5.09 15.46
C THR A 488 -34.35 4.67 16.91
N ALA A 489 -33.31 5.15 17.60
CA ALA A 489 -33.10 4.90 19.01
C ALA A 489 -34.10 5.68 19.86
N ASP A 490 -34.25 5.31 21.13
CA ASP A 490 -35.17 5.98 22.07
C ASP A 490 -34.87 7.47 22.26
N ASP A 491 -33.63 7.91 21.97
CA ASP A 491 -33.21 9.32 21.99
C ASP A 491 -33.49 10.08 20.68
N GLY A 492 -34.18 9.46 19.72
CA GLY A 492 -34.52 10.02 18.42
C GLY A 492 -33.39 9.96 17.39
N LYS A 493 -32.22 9.41 17.72
CA LYS A 493 -31.14 9.25 16.74
C LYS A 493 -31.43 8.10 15.79
N VAL A 494 -31.34 8.38 14.51
CA VAL A 494 -31.41 7.35 13.47
C VAL A 494 -30.07 6.61 13.41
N TYR A 495 -30.09 5.30 13.26
CA TYR A 495 -28.92 4.47 13.05
C TYR A 495 -29.25 3.34 12.07
N TYR A 496 -28.24 2.83 11.38
CA TYR A 496 -28.36 1.64 10.54
C TYR A 496 -27.90 0.44 11.35
N GLU A 497 -28.70 -0.63 11.40
CA GLU A 497 -28.36 -1.85 12.12
C GLU A 497 -28.24 -3.04 11.16
N LYS A 498 -27.16 -3.82 11.31
CA LYS A 498 -26.99 -5.11 10.63
C LYS A 498 -26.27 -6.09 11.54
N GLU A 499 -26.89 -7.24 11.81
CA GLU A 499 -26.29 -8.33 12.60
C GLU A 499 -25.76 -7.89 13.98
N GLY A 500 -26.46 -6.97 14.64
CA GLY A 500 -26.08 -6.42 15.94
C GLY A 500 -25.00 -5.33 15.88
N MET A 501 -24.52 -4.98 14.69
CA MET A 501 -23.65 -3.83 14.45
C MET A 501 -24.51 -2.58 14.20
N GLN A 502 -24.29 -1.52 14.98
CA GLN A 502 -25.02 -0.26 14.89
C GLN A 502 -24.13 0.86 14.36
N ILE A 503 -24.60 1.59 13.35
CA ILE A 503 -23.93 2.76 12.79
C ILE A 503 -24.86 3.97 12.96
N SER A 504 -24.50 4.89 13.84
CA SER A 504 -25.27 6.11 14.07
C SER A 504 -25.28 7.01 12.82
N LYS A 505 -26.46 7.44 12.37
CA LYS A 505 -26.62 8.53 11.42
C LYS A 505 -26.16 9.80 12.14
N PRO A 506 -25.18 10.56 11.61
CA PRO A 506 -24.72 11.77 12.27
C PRO A 506 -25.89 12.74 12.45
N PRO A 507 -25.99 13.45 13.60
CA PRO A 507 -27.10 14.38 13.83
C PRO A 507 -27.10 15.50 12.78
N PRO A 508 -28.27 15.96 12.30
CA PRO A 508 -28.38 17.05 11.33
C PRO A 508 -27.69 18.36 11.78
N ASP A 509 -27.52 18.54 13.09
CA ASP A 509 -26.97 19.76 13.68
C ASP A 509 -25.47 19.63 14.04
N TYR A 510 -24.85 18.48 13.81
CA TYR A 510 -23.40 18.30 14.02
C TYR A 510 -22.55 19.04 12.97
N TYR A 511 -23.19 19.64 11.96
CA TYR A 511 -22.54 20.43 10.91
C TYR A 511 -22.17 21.87 11.32
N MET A 512 -22.49 22.31 12.53
CA MET A 512 -22.11 23.66 13.00
C MET A 512 -21.74 23.72 14.49
N SER A 513 -20.62 23.12 14.90
CA SER A 513 -19.85 23.66 16.04
C SER A 513 -18.44 23.07 16.18
N SER A 514 -17.60 23.14 15.15
CA SER A 514 -16.15 23.14 15.40
C SER A 514 -15.76 24.56 15.85
N LYS A 515 -15.63 24.74 17.17
CA LYS A 515 -14.99 25.94 17.74
C LYS A 515 -13.54 26.01 17.21
N ILE A 516 -13.37 26.79 16.15
CA ILE A 516 -12.19 27.54 15.72
C ILE A 516 -10.86 26.82 16.01
N LYS A 517 -10.44 25.99 15.05
CA LYS A 517 -9.06 26.11 14.55
C LYS A 517 -9.16 27.04 13.34
N LYS A 518 -8.43 28.17 13.34
CA LYS A 518 -8.41 29.10 12.19
C LYS A 518 -8.23 28.28 10.91
N ASN A 519 -9.17 28.42 9.97
CA ASN A 519 -9.08 27.82 8.65
C ASN A 519 -7.69 28.15 8.07
N PRO A 520 -6.91 27.17 7.56
CA PRO A 520 -5.62 27.44 6.92
C PRO A 520 -5.68 28.59 5.91
N TYR A 521 -6.79 28.72 5.17
CA TYR A 521 -7.07 29.83 4.26
C TYR A 521 -7.12 31.19 4.97
N SER A 522 -7.66 31.28 6.18
CA SER A 522 -7.66 32.53 6.97
C SER A 522 -6.27 32.92 7.46
N VAL A 523 -5.43 31.94 7.82
CA VAL A 523 -4.03 32.18 8.21
C VAL A 523 -3.20 32.61 7.01
N TRP A 524 -3.46 32.02 5.85
CA TRP A 524 -2.78 32.36 4.60
C TRP A 524 -3.25 33.71 4.03
N LYS A 525 -4.55 34.01 4.12
CA LYS A 525 -5.13 35.31 3.73
C LYS A 525 -4.69 36.47 4.62
N GLU A 526 -4.51 36.24 5.92
CA GLU A 526 -3.82 37.18 6.81
C GLU A 526 -2.39 37.43 6.33
N ALA A 527 -1.65 36.38 5.96
CA ALA A 527 -0.26 36.50 5.51
C ALA A 527 -0.06 37.16 4.13
N VAL A 528 -1.01 36.99 3.19
CA VAL A 528 -0.97 37.64 1.88
C VAL A 528 -1.28 39.13 1.97
N ASN A 529 -2.18 39.52 2.88
CA ASN A 529 -2.55 40.92 3.07
C ASN A 529 -1.44 41.75 3.74
N ASP A 530 -0.50 41.12 4.44
CA ASP A 530 0.58 41.80 5.18
C ASP A 530 1.83 42.13 4.35
N GLY A 531 1.84 41.85 3.03
CA GLY A 531 2.66 42.57 2.05
C GLY A 531 4.19 42.53 2.16
N GLU A 532 4.80 41.66 2.99
CA GLU A 532 6.27 41.55 3.09
C GLU A 532 6.81 40.15 2.80
N LEU A 533 7.75 40.06 1.86
CA LEU A 533 8.43 38.84 1.38
C LEU A 533 9.13 38.01 2.49
N TYR A 534 9.36 38.58 3.67
CA TYR A 534 10.17 37.96 4.75
C TYR A 534 9.41 36.88 5.57
N TYR A 535 8.11 36.67 5.30
CA TYR A 535 7.26 35.75 6.07
C TYR A 535 7.09 34.33 5.49
N GLN A 536 7.66 34.06 4.31
CA GLN A 536 7.51 32.75 3.65
C GLN A 536 8.08 31.59 4.50
N HIS A 537 9.17 31.81 5.24
CA HIS A 537 9.73 30.80 6.14
C HIS A 537 8.79 30.45 7.32
N ASN A 538 8.07 31.44 7.86
CA ASN A 538 7.26 31.30 9.08
C ASN A 538 5.87 30.68 8.81
N ILE A 539 5.32 30.84 7.60
CA ILE A 539 4.11 30.16 7.15
C ILE A 539 4.40 28.67 6.93
N MET A 540 5.57 28.37 6.34
CA MET A 540 6.01 27.00 6.09
C MET A 540 6.31 26.26 7.40
N GLU A 541 6.95 26.91 8.38
CA GLU A 541 7.09 26.38 9.74
C GLU A 541 5.75 26.14 10.44
N LYS A 542 4.76 27.03 10.28
CA LYS A 542 3.41 26.83 10.85
C LYS A 542 2.58 25.76 10.14
N ILE A 543 2.86 25.47 8.87
CA ILE A 543 2.26 24.36 8.12
C ILE A 543 2.91 23.03 8.53
N LYS A 544 4.24 23.00 8.69
CA LYS A 544 5.01 21.86 9.24
C LYS A 544 4.57 21.48 10.65
N GLN A 545 4.35 22.46 11.53
CA GLN A 545 3.87 22.24 12.90
C GLN A 545 2.44 21.69 12.99
N LYS A 546 1.70 21.56 11.88
CA LYS A 546 0.29 21.11 11.85
C LYS A 546 0.06 19.71 11.29
N HIS A 547 1.09 18.90 11.10
CA HIS A 547 0.97 17.48 10.68
C HIS A 547 0.12 17.27 9.40
N LEU A 548 0.29 18.13 8.40
CA LEU A 548 -0.18 17.82 7.04
C LEU A 548 0.97 17.17 6.25
N PRO A 549 0.70 16.28 5.28
CA PRO A 549 1.71 15.68 4.40
C PRO A 549 2.24 16.69 3.36
N PHE A 550 2.47 17.94 3.78
CA PHE A 550 2.95 19.05 2.95
C PHE A 550 4.47 19.02 2.76
N ASP A 551 5.21 18.29 3.60
CA ASP A 551 6.66 18.13 3.48
C ASP A 551 7.07 17.47 2.14
N PHE A 552 6.15 16.72 1.52
CA PHE A 552 6.33 16.12 0.19
C PHE A 552 6.59 17.16 -0.91
N TYR A 553 5.89 18.31 -0.86
CA TYR A 553 5.92 19.32 -1.93
C TYR A 553 7.02 20.38 -1.78
N ILE A 554 7.72 20.40 -0.64
CA ILE A 554 8.74 21.41 -0.33
C ILE A 554 10.13 20.97 -0.81
N SER A 555 10.34 19.66 -0.97
CA SER A 555 11.63 19.07 -1.35
C SER A 555 12.08 19.36 -2.79
N VAL A 556 11.30 20.14 -3.54
CA VAL A 556 11.44 20.41 -4.99
C VAL A 556 12.25 21.68 -5.31
N ASP A 557 12.74 22.40 -4.29
CA ASP A 557 13.51 23.64 -4.48
C ASP A 557 15.01 23.48 -4.12
N PRO A 558 15.91 23.45 -5.12
CA PRO A 558 17.35 23.46 -4.91
C PRO A 558 17.88 24.68 -4.13
N GLU A 559 17.26 25.86 -4.27
CA GLU A 559 17.69 27.08 -3.54
C GLU A 559 17.38 26.94 -2.03
N TYR A 560 16.35 26.19 -1.65
CA TYR A 560 16.02 25.93 -0.25
C TYR A 560 17.05 25.02 0.43
N ARG A 561 17.69 24.12 -0.32
CA ARG A 561 18.83 23.32 0.18
C ARG A 561 20.09 24.16 0.35
N GLU A 562 20.31 25.16 -0.51
CA GLU A 562 21.40 26.13 -0.34
C GLU A 562 21.19 27.04 0.87
N ILE A 563 19.96 27.46 1.14
CA ILE A 563 19.64 28.25 2.35
C ILE A 563 19.91 27.42 3.61
N GLN A 564 19.48 26.16 3.68
CA GLN A 564 19.79 25.28 4.82
C GLN A 564 21.30 25.01 4.99
N ARG A 565 22.06 24.86 3.90
CA ARG A 565 23.52 24.73 3.94
C ARG A 565 24.22 26.02 4.39
N SER A 566 23.67 27.18 4.03
CA SER A 566 24.19 28.48 4.47
C SER A 566 23.94 28.75 5.96
N GLU A 567 22.84 28.21 6.50
CA GLU A 567 22.47 28.34 7.91
C GLU A 567 23.15 27.29 8.81
N SER A 568 23.57 26.13 8.27
CA SER A 568 24.30 25.10 9.02
C SER A 568 25.79 25.41 9.22
N GLY A 569 26.33 26.44 8.57
CA GLY A 569 27.72 26.87 8.77
C GLY A 569 28.78 25.90 8.23
N GLU A 570 28.40 24.94 7.39
CA GLU A 570 29.34 24.01 6.76
C GLU A 570 30.00 24.67 5.54
N THR A 571 31.16 25.29 5.74
CA THR A 571 32.04 25.70 4.65
C THR A 571 32.83 24.50 4.14
N GLU A 572 32.60 24.09 2.88
CA GLU A 572 33.47 23.14 2.17
C GLU A 572 34.84 23.79 1.91
N ASP A 573 35.86 23.29 2.62
CA ASP A 573 37.26 23.45 2.20
C ASP A 573 37.46 22.66 0.90
N SER A 574 37.73 23.40 -0.19
CA SER A 574 38.04 22.86 -1.51
C SER A 574 39.30 21.99 -1.47
N MET A 575 39.18 20.69 -1.75
CA MET A 575 40.28 19.86 -2.22
C MET A 575 40.21 19.75 -3.75
N ASP A 576 41.25 20.28 -4.39
CA ASP A 576 41.59 20.02 -5.79
C ASP A 576 41.88 18.53 -6.00
N PHE A 577 41.21 17.92 -6.99
CA PHE A 577 41.74 16.85 -7.84
C PHE A 577 41.11 16.86 -9.23
#